data_AF-A0A5E6U4I9-F1
#
_entry.id   AF-A0A5E6U4I9-F1
#
_cell.length_a   1.000
_cell.length_b   1.000
_cell.length_c   1.000
_cell.angle_alpha   90.00
_cell.angle_beta   90.00
_cell.angle_gamma   90.00
#
_symmetry.space_group_name_H-M   'P 1'
#
loop_
_entity.id
_entity.type
_entity.pdbx_description
1 polymer ?
#
loop_
_entity_poly.entity_id
_entity_poly.type
_entity_poly.pdbx_seq_one_letter_code
_entity_poly.pdbx_strand_id
1 'polypeptide(L)'
;MNDDEILKLMTASRVGATVHCVDFAFRSLRAAEIQVRRIWNREIPPRQQGVEATKKYYQDILIDIHFYFISLRNVYRYLAKAVDDPAFEAFHPELVELEDRWFSHYAKGREAFEHMDQRLPGQKHESRIVEIVDENGGRRKIHYAFRPKKGLFAHSDGEWDITSATFDQISADVKSLLSRMVDSCLVADLPHP
;
A
#
# COMPACT_ATOMS: atom_id res chain seq x y z
N MET A 1 5.00 -10.58 14.48
CA MET A 1 5.87 -11.76 14.66
C MET A 1 6.04 -12.00 16.14
N ASN A 2 6.09 -13.26 16.56
CA ASN A 2 6.47 -13.66 17.91
C ASN A 2 7.98 -13.98 17.98
N ASP A 3 8.49 -14.22 19.20
CA ASP A 3 9.93 -14.45 19.43
C ASP A 3 10.46 -15.71 18.72
N ASP A 4 9.64 -16.76 18.60
CA ASP A 4 10.00 -18.00 17.91
C ASP A 4 10.15 -17.78 16.38
N GLU A 5 9.26 -17.00 15.77
CA GLU A 5 9.32 -16.63 14.35
C GLU A 5 10.56 -15.76 14.06
N ILE A 6 10.89 -14.84 14.98
CA ILE A 6 12.10 -14.03 14.89
C ILE A 6 13.34 -14.93 14.94
N LEU A 7 13.40 -15.86 15.90
CA LEU A 7 14.54 -16.77 16.07
C LEU A 7 14.73 -17.65 14.83
N LYS A 8 13.65 -18.23 14.29
CA LYS A 8 13.67 -19.02 13.05
C LYS A 8 14.29 -18.26 11.89
N LEU A 9 13.85 -17.03 11.66
CA LEU A 9 14.38 -16.17 10.58
C LEU A 9 15.84 -15.81 10.83
N MET A 10 16.22 -15.51 12.08
CA MET A 10 17.61 -15.18 12.42
C MET A 10 18.56 -16.34 12.18
N THR A 11 18.13 -17.57 12.47
CA THR A 11 18.94 -18.78 12.26
C THR A 11 19.02 -19.18 10.79
N ALA A 12 17.93 -19.03 10.02
CA ALA A 12 17.90 -19.42 8.61
C ALA A 12 18.59 -18.38 7.70
N SER A 13 18.50 -17.10 8.05
CA SER A 13 19.03 -16.01 7.24
C SER A 13 20.56 -16.03 7.17
N ARG A 14 21.09 -15.78 5.96
CA ARG A 14 22.53 -15.58 5.75
C ARG A 14 22.94 -14.12 5.89
N VAL A 15 21.97 -13.21 5.99
CA VAL A 15 22.16 -11.76 6.06
C VAL A 15 21.28 -11.22 7.20
N GLY A 16 21.88 -10.77 8.31
CA GLY A 16 21.11 -10.31 9.49
C GLY A 16 20.05 -9.22 9.23
N ALA A 17 20.08 -8.55 8.06
CA ALA A 17 19.06 -7.61 7.62
C ALA A 17 17.70 -8.26 7.24
N THR A 18 17.66 -9.56 6.91
CA THR A 18 16.45 -10.23 6.42
C THR A 18 15.35 -10.27 7.47
N VAL A 19 15.69 -10.57 8.72
CA VAL A 19 14.74 -10.56 9.86
C VAL A 19 14.09 -9.18 10.00
N HIS A 20 14.89 -8.12 9.89
CA HIS A 20 14.37 -6.75 9.93
C HIS A 20 13.49 -6.43 8.72
N CYS A 21 13.83 -6.92 7.53
CA CYS A 21 13.00 -6.74 6.35
C CYS A 21 11.64 -7.44 6.52
N VAL A 22 11.63 -8.69 7.01
CA VAL A 22 10.38 -9.43 7.27
C VAL A 22 9.54 -8.72 8.34
N ASP A 23 10.13 -8.27 9.45
CA ASP A 23 9.43 -7.48 10.48
C ASP A 23 8.87 -6.17 9.91
N PHE A 24 9.66 -5.44 9.13
CA PHE A 24 9.22 -4.20 8.51
C PHE A 24 8.12 -4.41 7.45
N ALA A 25 8.10 -5.55 6.75
CA ALA A 25 6.99 -5.91 5.87
C ALA A 25 5.69 -6.08 6.67
N PHE A 26 5.72 -6.82 7.79
CA PHE A 26 4.56 -6.96 8.69
C PHE A 26 4.07 -5.60 9.23
N ARG A 27 4.99 -4.77 9.72
CA ARG A 27 4.64 -3.44 10.25
C ARG A 27 4.07 -2.53 9.17
N SER A 28 4.59 -2.61 7.94
CA SER A 28 4.07 -1.84 6.81
C SER A 28 2.67 -2.32 6.41
N LEU A 29 2.41 -3.63 6.43
CA LEU A 29 1.07 -4.16 6.18
C LEU A 29 0.08 -3.70 7.26
N ARG A 30 0.50 -3.71 8.53
CA ARG A 30 -0.30 -3.19 9.63
C ARG A 30 -0.53 -1.67 9.51
N ALA A 31 0.45 -0.91 9.05
CA ALA A 31 0.27 0.50 8.78
C ALA A 31 -0.78 0.73 7.69
N ALA A 32 -0.75 -0.04 6.59
CA ALA A 32 -1.75 0.01 5.54
C ALA A 32 -3.17 -0.30 6.09
N GLU A 33 -3.31 -1.32 6.92
CA GLU A 33 -4.57 -1.67 7.59
C GLU A 33 -5.14 -0.51 8.41
N ILE A 34 -4.28 0.17 9.17
CA ILE A 34 -4.67 1.34 9.97
C ILE A 34 -5.18 2.45 9.06
N GLN A 35 -4.50 2.72 7.93
CA GLN A 35 -4.94 3.77 7.01
C GLN A 35 -6.27 3.42 6.33
N VAL A 36 -6.47 2.18 5.86
CA VAL A 36 -7.74 1.73 5.28
C VAL A 36 -8.88 1.90 6.27
N ARG A 37 -8.67 1.51 7.53
CA ARG A 37 -9.67 1.72 8.59
C ARG A 37 -9.95 3.19 8.83
N ARG A 38 -8.92 4.06 8.82
CA ARG A 38 -9.14 5.50 8.95
C ARG A 38 -9.88 6.09 7.77
N ILE A 39 -9.66 5.62 6.54
CA ILE A 39 -10.39 6.07 5.36
C ILE A 39 -11.88 5.73 5.48
N TRP A 40 -12.21 4.50 5.89
CA TRP A 40 -13.58 3.96 5.82
C TRP A 40 -14.40 4.06 7.11
N ASN A 41 -13.75 4.10 8.28
CA ASN A 41 -14.44 4.22 9.57
C ASN A 41 -14.50 5.66 10.09
N ARG A 42 -14.24 6.64 9.22
CA ARG A 42 -14.39 8.07 9.54
C ARG A 42 -15.84 8.40 9.83
N GLU A 43 -16.05 9.37 10.72
CA GLU A 43 -17.36 9.97 10.94
C GLU A 43 -17.90 10.56 9.62
N ILE A 44 -19.23 10.57 9.52
CA ILE A 44 -19.97 11.08 8.35
C ILE A 44 -19.50 12.52 8.07
N PRO A 45 -19.26 12.90 6.80
CA PRO A 45 -18.87 14.26 6.46
C PRO A 45 -19.84 15.27 7.09
N PRO A 46 -19.34 16.35 7.71
CA PRO A 46 -20.17 17.28 8.46
C PRO A 46 -21.20 17.92 7.50
N ARG A 47 -22.49 17.63 7.73
CA ARG A 47 -23.60 18.07 6.85
C ARG A 47 -23.91 19.57 6.93
N GLN A 48 -23.25 20.32 7.83
CA GLN A 48 -23.60 21.71 8.16
C GLN A 48 -22.40 22.64 8.43
N GLN A 49 -21.15 22.20 8.20
CA GLN A 49 -20.00 23.08 8.41
C GLN A 49 -19.59 23.79 7.10
N GLY A 50 -19.04 25.00 7.23
CA GLY A 50 -18.59 25.83 6.10
C GLY A 50 -17.52 25.15 5.23
N VAL A 51 -17.25 25.76 4.07
CA VAL A 51 -16.34 25.26 3.02
C VAL A 51 -15.00 24.77 3.57
N GLU A 52 -14.44 25.46 4.56
CA GLU A 52 -13.15 25.19 5.20
C GLU A 52 -13.14 23.89 5.99
N ALA A 53 -14.23 23.57 6.68
CA ALA A 53 -14.33 22.34 7.45
C ALA A 53 -14.50 21.12 6.52
N THR A 54 -15.31 21.26 5.46
CA THR A 54 -15.42 20.26 4.41
C THR A 54 -14.06 20.05 3.72
N LYS A 55 -13.32 21.13 3.43
CA LYS A 55 -11.98 21.05 2.85
C LYS A 55 -11.00 20.30 3.76
N LYS A 56 -10.97 20.63 5.05
CA LYS A 56 -10.11 19.93 6.02
C LYS A 56 -10.46 18.44 6.12
N TYR A 57 -11.75 18.10 6.18
CA TYR A 57 -12.21 16.70 6.21
C TYR A 57 -11.67 15.89 5.04
N TYR A 58 -11.78 16.41 3.80
CA TYR A 58 -11.27 15.72 2.62
C TYR A 58 -9.75 15.73 2.51
N GLN A 59 -9.07 16.80 2.97
CA GLN A 59 -7.60 16.82 3.05
C GLN A 59 -7.08 15.71 3.94
N ASP A 60 -7.69 15.53 5.12
CA ASP A 60 -7.31 14.47 6.04
C ASP A 60 -7.51 13.08 5.41
N ILE A 61 -8.58 12.86 4.62
CA ILE A 61 -8.78 11.59 3.90
C ILE A 61 -7.66 11.35 2.89
N LEU A 62 -7.30 12.37 2.12
CA LEU A 62 -6.24 12.26 1.11
C LEU A 62 -4.89 11.94 1.74
N ILE A 63 -4.61 12.48 2.93
CA ILE A 63 -3.41 12.13 3.70
C ILE A 63 -3.40 10.65 4.06
N ASP A 64 -4.51 10.10 4.55
CA ASP A 64 -4.58 8.67 4.87
C ASP A 64 -4.42 7.79 3.61
N ILE A 65 -5.02 8.19 2.47
CA ILE A 65 -4.85 7.48 1.18
C ILE A 65 -3.37 7.51 0.74
N HIS A 66 -2.70 8.65 0.89
CA HIS A 66 -1.27 8.74 0.57
C HIS A 66 -0.43 7.78 1.42
N PHE A 67 -0.66 7.77 2.74
CA PHE A 67 0.03 6.85 3.64
C PHE A 67 -0.34 5.39 3.41
N TYR A 68 -1.55 5.10 2.93
CA TYR A 68 -1.95 3.76 2.51
C TYR A 68 -1.06 3.26 1.36
N PHE A 69 -0.91 4.05 0.29
CA PHE A 69 -0.05 3.69 -0.84
C PHE A 69 1.42 3.58 -0.46
N ILE A 70 1.93 4.49 0.40
CA ILE A 70 3.30 4.39 0.92
C ILE A 70 3.49 3.07 1.68
N SER A 71 2.54 2.72 2.53
CA SER A 71 2.62 1.52 3.37
C SER A 71 2.64 0.25 2.52
N LEU A 72 1.75 0.14 1.52
CA LEU A 72 1.74 -1.00 0.59
C LEU A 72 3.03 -1.10 -0.24
N ARG A 73 3.56 0.03 -0.74
CA ARG A 73 4.85 0.03 -1.43
C ARG A 73 5.97 -0.46 -0.52
N ASN A 74 5.97 -0.08 0.75
CA ASN A 74 6.99 -0.52 1.69
C ASN A 74 6.89 -2.02 1.99
N VAL A 75 5.69 -2.61 2.02
CA VAL A 75 5.52 -4.07 2.10
C VAL A 75 6.33 -4.75 1.01
N TYR A 76 6.10 -4.39 -0.25
CA TYR A 76 6.85 -4.95 -1.39
C TYR A 76 8.36 -4.72 -1.27
N ARG A 77 8.79 -3.48 -0.96
CA ARG A 77 10.23 -3.15 -0.87
C ARG A 77 10.96 -3.99 0.17
N TYR A 78 10.31 -4.30 1.29
CA TYR A 78 10.92 -5.12 2.32
C TYR A 78 10.86 -6.61 1.98
N LEU A 79 9.77 -7.09 1.37
CA LEU A 79 9.70 -8.46 0.85
C LEU A 79 10.76 -8.72 -0.22
N ALA A 80 10.96 -7.79 -1.16
CA ALA A 80 12.01 -7.88 -2.20
C ALA A 80 13.40 -8.07 -1.59
N LYS A 81 13.75 -7.25 -0.59
CA LYS A 81 15.02 -7.39 0.13
C LYS A 81 15.12 -8.69 0.92
N ALA A 82 14.01 -9.23 1.39
CA ALA A 82 13.99 -10.48 2.14
C ALA A 82 14.21 -11.68 1.22
N VAL A 83 13.62 -11.69 0.03
CA VAL A 83 13.81 -12.77 -0.96
C VAL A 83 15.17 -12.72 -1.67
N ASP A 84 15.86 -11.57 -1.64
CA ASP A 84 17.26 -11.46 -2.10
C ASP A 84 18.25 -12.24 -1.22
N ASP A 85 17.86 -12.62 0.00
CA ASP A 85 18.64 -13.54 0.83
C ASP A 85 18.56 -14.95 0.23
N PRO A 86 19.69 -15.63 -0.03
CA PRO A 86 19.69 -16.98 -0.60
C PRO A 86 18.85 -18.01 0.16
N ALA A 87 18.57 -17.78 1.46
CA ALA A 87 17.67 -18.61 2.24
C ALA A 87 16.21 -18.56 1.75
N PHE A 88 15.80 -17.49 1.07
CA PHE A 88 14.43 -17.22 0.66
C PHE A 88 14.26 -16.97 -0.85
N GLU A 89 15.30 -17.17 -1.65
CA GLU A 89 15.27 -16.97 -3.11
C GLU A 89 14.14 -17.76 -3.79
N ALA A 90 13.79 -18.94 -3.26
CA ALA A 90 12.70 -19.77 -3.77
C ALA A 90 11.32 -19.07 -3.78
N PHE A 91 11.13 -18.01 -2.99
CA PHE A 91 9.90 -17.23 -2.93
C PHE A 91 9.82 -16.09 -3.96
N HIS A 92 10.89 -15.87 -4.75
CA HIS A 92 10.93 -14.80 -5.74
C HIS A 92 9.80 -14.89 -6.79
N PRO A 93 9.44 -16.06 -7.36
CA PRO A 93 8.35 -16.13 -8.34
C PRO A 93 7.01 -15.65 -7.77
N GLU A 94 6.72 -16.00 -6.53
CA GLU A 94 5.48 -15.61 -5.86
C GLU A 94 5.47 -14.12 -5.53
N LEU A 95 6.62 -13.54 -5.17
CA LEU A 95 6.72 -12.09 -4.98
C LEU A 95 6.43 -11.33 -6.29
N VAL A 96 6.89 -11.85 -7.44
CA VAL A 96 6.58 -11.27 -8.77
C VAL A 96 5.07 -11.34 -9.04
N GLU A 97 4.41 -12.45 -8.73
CA GLU A 97 2.95 -12.55 -8.87
C GLU A 97 2.21 -11.52 -8.01
N LEU A 98 2.67 -11.28 -6.78
CA LEU A 98 2.11 -10.24 -5.90
C LEU A 98 2.40 -8.83 -6.40
N GLU A 99 3.58 -8.60 -6.98
CA GLU A 99 3.94 -7.34 -7.60
C GLU A 99 2.99 -7.00 -8.74
N ASP A 100 2.80 -7.91 -9.68
CA ASP A 100 1.95 -7.73 -10.84
C ASP A 100 0.48 -7.56 -10.44
N ARG A 101 0.01 -8.37 -9.49
CA ARG A 101 -1.38 -8.34 -9.03
C ARG A 101 -1.71 -7.08 -8.24
N TRP A 102 -0.82 -6.66 -7.33
CA TRP A 102 -1.10 -5.62 -6.35
C TRP A 102 -0.11 -4.45 -6.43
N PHE A 103 1.18 -4.69 -6.20
CA PHE A 103 2.09 -3.62 -5.82
C PHE A 103 2.47 -2.68 -6.97
N SER A 104 2.60 -3.17 -8.20
CA SER A 104 2.81 -2.34 -9.40
C SER A 104 1.69 -1.32 -9.58
N HIS A 105 0.46 -1.74 -9.33
CA HIS A 105 -0.69 -0.87 -9.40
C HIS A 105 -0.65 0.21 -8.30
N TYR A 106 -0.42 -0.18 -7.05
CA TYR A 106 -0.40 0.76 -5.91
C TYR A 106 0.86 1.66 -5.83
N ALA A 107 1.99 1.24 -6.41
CA ALA A 107 3.18 2.09 -6.55
C ALA A 107 2.87 3.32 -7.41
N LYS A 108 2.12 3.16 -8.51
CA LYS A 108 1.61 4.27 -9.33
C LYS A 108 0.70 5.19 -8.53
N GLY A 109 -0.08 4.63 -7.58
CA GLY A 109 -0.91 5.41 -6.67
C GLY A 109 -0.09 6.37 -5.79
N ARG A 110 1.06 5.95 -5.28
CA ARG A 110 1.99 6.85 -4.57
C ARG A 110 2.53 7.95 -5.50
N GLU A 111 3.00 7.58 -6.69
CA GLU A 111 3.55 8.54 -7.66
C GLU A 111 2.53 9.62 -8.06
N ALA A 112 1.25 9.25 -8.16
CA ALA A 112 0.16 10.18 -8.39
C ALA A 112 0.11 11.29 -7.31
N PHE A 113 0.32 10.95 -6.04
CA PHE A 113 0.39 11.93 -4.96
C PHE A 113 1.67 12.78 -4.98
N GLU A 114 2.82 12.20 -5.31
CA GLU A 114 4.12 12.91 -5.33
C GLU A 114 4.22 13.99 -6.41
N HIS A 115 3.39 13.89 -7.45
CA HIS A 115 3.38 14.82 -8.57
C HIS A 115 2.06 15.60 -8.68
N MET A 116 1.25 15.61 -7.62
CA MET A 116 -0.06 16.25 -7.62
C MET A 116 0.05 17.78 -7.84
N ASP A 117 1.06 18.41 -7.25
CA ASP A 117 1.39 19.83 -7.39
C ASP A 117 1.89 20.18 -8.80
N GLN A 118 2.69 19.31 -9.42
CA GLN A 118 3.24 19.49 -10.77
C GLN A 118 2.18 19.36 -11.87
N ARG A 119 0.97 18.94 -11.51
CA ARG A 119 -0.18 18.79 -12.41
C ARG A 119 -1.27 19.81 -12.10
N LEU A 120 -0.97 20.92 -11.42
CA LEU A 120 -1.90 22.04 -11.29
C LEU A 120 -1.88 22.94 -12.55
N PRO A 121 -2.90 23.80 -12.77
CA PRO A 121 -2.89 24.74 -13.89
C PRO A 121 -1.59 25.57 -13.95
N GLY A 122 -0.95 25.63 -15.12
CA GLY A 122 0.31 26.34 -15.37
C GLY A 122 1.58 25.56 -15.03
N GLN A 123 1.48 24.29 -14.59
CA GLN A 123 2.64 23.49 -14.16
C GLN A 123 3.17 22.55 -15.26
N LYS A 124 4.41 22.10 -15.10
CA LYS A 124 5.16 21.28 -16.08
C LYS A 124 4.40 20.07 -16.61
N HIS A 125 3.56 19.45 -15.78
CA HIS A 125 2.82 18.23 -16.12
C HIS A 125 1.30 18.46 -16.26
N GLU A 126 0.83 19.70 -16.43
CA GLU A 126 -0.60 19.99 -16.66
C GLU A 126 -1.15 19.25 -17.89
N SER A 127 -0.34 19.07 -18.94
CA SER A 127 -0.75 18.34 -20.16
C SER A 127 -1.04 16.86 -19.94
N ARG A 128 -0.62 16.28 -18.81
CA ARG A 128 -0.90 14.88 -18.44
C ARG A 128 -2.26 14.70 -17.79
N ILE A 129 -3.00 15.78 -17.51
CA ILE A 129 -4.33 15.69 -16.92
C ILE A 129 -5.34 15.33 -18.02
N VAL A 130 -6.07 14.24 -17.81
CA VAL A 130 -7.16 13.84 -18.70
C VAL A 130 -8.35 14.77 -18.47
N GLU A 131 -8.84 15.36 -19.55
CA GLU A 131 -10.12 16.06 -19.57
C GLU A 131 -11.24 15.02 -19.60
N ILE A 132 -12.17 15.11 -18.65
CA ILE A 132 -13.36 14.27 -18.66
C ILE A 132 -14.59 15.10 -19.04
N VAL A 133 -15.53 14.43 -19.69
CA VAL A 133 -16.87 14.96 -19.94
C VAL A 133 -17.77 14.47 -18.83
N ASP A 134 -18.40 15.39 -18.10
CA ASP A 134 -19.40 15.05 -17.10
C ASP A 134 -20.71 14.58 -17.75
N GLU A 135 -21.64 14.10 -16.92
CA GLU A 135 -22.94 13.58 -17.37
C GLU A 135 -23.80 14.63 -18.10
N ASN A 136 -23.49 15.91 -17.95
CA ASN A 136 -24.19 17.02 -18.60
C ASN A 136 -23.44 17.57 -19.84
N GLY A 137 -22.38 16.89 -20.29
CA GLY A 137 -21.56 17.34 -21.42
C GLY A 137 -20.53 18.41 -21.07
N GLY A 138 -20.41 18.78 -19.79
CA GLY A 138 -19.42 19.73 -19.29
C GLY A 138 -18.02 19.13 -19.30
N ARG A 139 -17.05 19.85 -19.86
CA ARG A 139 -15.65 19.44 -19.89
C ARG A 139 -14.93 19.98 -18.67
N ARG A 140 -14.26 19.11 -17.92
CA ARG A 140 -13.42 19.51 -16.79
C ARG A 140 -12.19 18.63 -16.66
N LYS A 141 -11.08 19.23 -16.27
CA LYS A 141 -9.87 18.50 -15.88
C LYS A 141 -10.03 17.99 -14.45
N ILE A 142 -9.99 16.68 -14.23
CA ILE A 142 -9.93 16.10 -12.88
C ILE A 142 -8.49 15.70 -12.60
N HIS A 143 -7.88 16.40 -11.64
CA HIS A 143 -6.54 16.08 -11.15
C HIS A 143 -6.58 14.78 -10.33
N TYR A 144 -7.51 14.73 -9.37
CA TYR A 144 -7.82 13.55 -8.55
C TYR A 144 -9.28 13.57 -8.11
N ALA A 145 -9.82 12.41 -7.76
CA ALA A 145 -11.13 12.26 -7.16
C ALA A 145 -11.16 11.08 -6.19
N PHE A 146 -11.70 11.31 -4.99
CA PHE A 146 -12.09 10.22 -4.10
C PHE A 146 -13.58 9.95 -4.26
N ARG A 147 -13.96 8.72 -4.59
CA ARG A 147 -15.34 8.28 -4.83
C ARG A 147 -15.76 7.28 -3.74
N PRO A 148 -16.10 7.74 -2.52
CA PRO A 148 -16.34 6.86 -1.38
C PRO A 148 -17.41 5.79 -1.64
N LYS A 149 -18.49 6.15 -2.36
CA LYS A 149 -19.56 5.20 -2.72
C LYS A 149 -19.10 4.03 -3.61
N LYS A 150 -18.01 4.21 -4.36
CA LYS A 150 -17.45 3.19 -5.25
C LYS A 150 -16.21 2.51 -4.67
N GLY A 151 -15.68 2.97 -3.54
CA GLY A 151 -14.42 2.43 -3.03
C GLY A 151 -13.15 2.94 -3.73
N LEU A 152 -13.29 3.92 -4.64
CA LEU A 152 -12.22 4.26 -5.59
C LEU A 152 -11.52 5.56 -5.24
N PHE A 153 -10.20 5.55 -5.32
CA PHE A 153 -9.39 6.75 -5.53
C PHE A 153 -9.02 6.82 -7.02
N ALA A 154 -9.18 7.98 -7.63
CA ALA A 154 -8.81 8.22 -9.02
C ALA A 154 -7.85 9.40 -9.11
N HIS A 155 -6.91 9.31 -10.03
CA HIS A 155 -6.01 10.36 -10.44
C HIS A 155 -5.96 10.38 -11.98
N SER A 156 -5.46 11.47 -12.55
CA SER A 156 -5.35 11.64 -14.01
C SER A 156 -4.76 10.46 -14.80
N ASP A 157 -3.98 9.59 -14.16
CA ASP A 157 -3.26 8.44 -14.74
C ASP A 157 -3.73 7.06 -14.23
N GLY A 158 -4.76 6.98 -13.40
CA GLY A 158 -5.25 5.70 -12.90
C GLY A 158 -6.43 5.77 -11.93
N GLU A 159 -7.05 4.62 -11.71
CA GLU A 159 -8.04 4.41 -10.66
C GLU A 159 -7.59 3.23 -9.80
N TRP A 160 -7.72 3.37 -8.48
CA TRP A 160 -7.31 2.40 -7.48
C TRP A 160 -8.50 2.05 -6.60
N ASP A 161 -8.80 0.75 -6.49
CA ASP A 161 -9.67 0.23 -5.47
C ASP A 161 -8.95 0.28 -4.12
N ILE A 162 -9.50 1.06 -3.20
CA ILE A 162 -8.95 1.21 -1.85
C ILE A 162 -9.94 0.73 -0.78
N THR A 163 -10.92 -0.11 -1.15
CA THR A 163 -11.90 -0.70 -0.22
C THR A 163 -11.23 -1.58 0.83
N SER A 164 -11.90 -1.74 1.98
CA SER A 164 -11.49 -2.72 3.00
C SER A 164 -11.42 -4.15 2.45
N ALA A 165 -12.36 -4.54 1.57
CA ALA A 165 -12.38 -5.87 0.99
C ALA A 165 -11.15 -6.15 0.10
N THR A 166 -10.74 -5.18 -0.71
CA THR A 166 -9.53 -5.30 -1.53
C THR A 166 -8.28 -5.31 -0.65
N PHE A 167 -8.23 -4.52 0.42
CA PHE A 167 -7.15 -4.62 1.39
C PHE A 167 -7.10 -5.99 2.08
N ASP A 168 -8.23 -6.58 2.45
CA ASP A 168 -8.27 -7.88 3.10
C ASP A 168 -7.67 -8.98 2.20
N GLN A 169 -7.88 -8.89 0.87
CA GLN A 169 -7.25 -9.79 -0.11
C GLN A 169 -5.74 -9.59 -0.17
N ILE A 170 -5.26 -8.34 -0.29
CA ILE A 170 -3.83 -8.02 -0.25
C ILE A 170 -3.19 -8.55 1.04
N SER A 171 -3.86 -8.34 2.17
CA SER A 171 -3.41 -8.76 3.49
C SER A 171 -3.32 -10.28 3.61
N ALA A 172 -4.31 -11.01 3.09
CA ALA A 172 -4.30 -12.48 3.06
C ALA A 172 -3.14 -13.02 2.22
N ASP A 173 -2.97 -12.50 1.01
CA ASP A 173 -1.91 -12.89 0.08
C ASP A 173 -0.51 -12.65 0.69
N VAL A 174 -0.27 -11.45 1.24
CA VAL A 174 1.01 -11.09 1.87
C VAL A 174 1.29 -11.92 3.11
N LYS A 175 0.29 -12.13 3.98
CA LYS A 175 0.45 -12.97 5.18
C LYS A 175 0.73 -14.42 4.81
N SER A 176 0.10 -14.95 3.77
CA SER A 176 0.37 -16.30 3.28
C SER A 176 1.83 -16.46 2.85
N LEU A 177 2.37 -15.50 2.09
CA LEU A 177 3.79 -15.50 1.72
C LEU A 177 4.70 -15.44 2.95
N LEU A 178 4.46 -14.47 3.85
CA LEU A 178 5.27 -14.28 5.05
C LEU A 178 5.27 -15.51 5.96
N SER A 179 4.12 -16.13 6.18
CA SER A 179 4.01 -17.36 6.98
C SER A 179 4.82 -18.50 6.34
N ARG A 180 4.72 -18.70 5.03
CA ARG A 180 5.49 -19.76 4.35
C ARG A 180 6.99 -19.50 4.35
N MET A 181 7.43 -18.24 4.26
CA MET A 181 8.84 -17.88 4.44
C MET A 181 9.32 -18.30 5.84
N VAL A 182 8.56 -17.95 6.89
CA VAL A 182 8.89 -18.33 8.27
C VAL A 182 8.86 -19.85 8.47
N ASP A 183 7.88 -20.54 7.91
CA ASP A 183 7.75 -22.01 8.05
C ASP A 183 8.84 -22.77 7.29
N SER A 184 9.39 -22.17 6.22
CA SER A 184 10.52 -22.75 5.50
C SER A 184 11.84 -22.70 6.28
N CYS A 185 11.92 -21.89 7.34
CA CYS A 185 13.04 -21.87 8.25
C CYS A 185 13.03 -23.14 9.12
N LEU A 186 13.82 -24.14 8.72
CA LEU A 186 14.08 -25.29 9.58
C LEU A 186 14.72 -24.81 10.88
N VAL A 187 14.12 -25.20 12.01
CA VAL A 187 14.85 -25.18 13.29
C VAL A 187 15.94 -26.23 13.13
N ALA A 188 17.17 -25.82 12.83
CA ALA A 188 18.30 -26.70 13.07
C ALA A 188 18.18 -27.13 14.53
N ASP A 189 18.16 -28.44 14.80
CA ASP A 189 18.20 -28.99 16.14
C ASP A 189 19.35 -28.30 16.89
N LEU A 190 19.03 -27.26 17.65
CA LEU A 190 19.99 -26.59 18.49
C LEU A 190 20.41 -27.67 19.49
N PRO A 191 21.71 -27.99 19.62
CA PRO A 191 22.14 -28.93 20.63
C PRO A 191 21.68 -28.37 21.98
N HIS A 192 20.72 -29.04 22.61
CA HIS A 192 20.32 -28.70 23.96
C HIS A 192 21.55 -28.84 24.87
N PRO A 193 21.75 -27.90 25.82
CA PRO A 193 22.89 -27.95 26.74
C PRO A 193 22.87 -29.19 27.63
#